data_AF-A0A3P7E7S6-F1
#
_entry.id   AF-A0A3P7E7S6-F1
#
_cell.length_a   1.000
_cell.length_b   1.000
_cell.length_c   1.000
_cell.angle_alpha   90.00
_cell.angle_beta   90.00
_cell.angle_gamma   90.00
#
_symmetry.space_group_name_H-M   'P 1'
#
loop_
_entity.id
_entity.type
_entity.pdbx_description
1 polymer ?
#
loop_
_entity_poly.entity_id
_entity_poly.type
_entity_poly.pdbx_seq_one_letter_code
_entity_poly.pdbx_strand_id
1 'polypeptide(L)' 'MFKGVMLSTFTIDDNRAIFMFADGSKAWEGKDFLLKQPQVSEVSLEGRQYPGLAFRKKKKEEL' A
#
# COMPACT_ATOMS: atom_id res chain seq x y z
N MET A 1 -27.25 1.69 8.35
CA MET A 1 -26.13 0.82 8.76
C MET A 1 -24.92 1.18 7.92
N PHE A 2 -24.02 2.01 8.42
CA PHE A 2 -22.79 2.33 7.70
C PHE A 2 -21.94 1.05 7.68
N LYS A 3 -21.78 0.42 6.50
CA LYS A 3 -20.76 -0.61 6.33
C LYS A 3 -19.41 0.09 6.48
N GLY A 4 -18.84 0.04 7.68
CA GLY A 4 -17.47 0.46 7.91
C GLY A 4 -16.53 -0.38 7.06
N VAL A 5 -15.40 0.19 6.67
CA VAL A 5 -14.32 -0.58 6.05
C VAL A 5 -13.77 -1.53 7.11
N MET A 6 -13.93 -2.84 6.89
CA MET A 6 -13.30 -3.86 7.72
C MET A 6 -11.95 -4.23 7.10
N LEU A 7 -10.88 -4.05 7.88
CA LEU A 7 -9.49 -4.23 7.46
C LEU A 7 -8.72 -4.94 8.56
N SER A 8 -7.95 -5.96 8.17
CA SER A 8 -6.94 -6.60 9.02
C SER A 8 -5.55 -6.25 8.53
N THR A 9 -4.61 -6.04 9.46
CA THR A 9 -3.22 -5.69 9.16
C THR A 9 -2.28 -6.74 9.73
N PHE A 10 -1.35 -7.22 8.91
CA PHE A 10 -0.36 -8.22 9.30
C PHE A 10 1.04 -7.70 8.97
N THR A 11 1.86 -7.45 9.98
CA THR A 11 3.29 -7.18 9.81
C THR A 11 4.00 -8.49 9.45
N ILE A 12 4.73 -8.51 8.33
CA ILE A 12 5.43 -9.72 7.86
C ILE A 12 6.95 -9.54 7.79
N ASP A 13 7.42 -8.29 7.86
CA ASP A 13 8.84 -7.92 7.93
C ASP A 13 8.94 -6.51 8.53
N ASP A 14 10.14 -6.06 8.88
CA ASP A 14 10.40 -4.76 9.52
C ASP A 14 9.82 -3.57 8.72
N ASN A 15 9.83 -3.69 7.39
CA ASN A 15 9.34 -2.66 6.47
C ASN A 15 8.25 -3.18 5.53
N ARG A 16 7.54 -4.25 5.92
CA ARG A 16 6.52 -4.88 5.07
C ARG A 16 5.31 -5.33 5.88
N ALA A 17 4.13 -4.86 5.45
CA ALA A 17 2.85 -5.25 6.02
C ALA A 17 1.85 -5.62 4.92
N ILE A 18 0.95 -6.55 5.24
CA ILE A 18 -0.19 -6.94 4.43
C ILE A 18 -1.44 -6.27 5.00
N PHE A 19 -2.18 -5.58 4.13
CA PHE A 19 -3.49 -4.99 4.42
C PHE A 19 -4.55 -5.86 3.74
N MET A 20 -5.33 -6.58 4.53
CA MET A 20 -6.38 -7.47 4.03
C MET A 20 -7.75 -6.83 4.23
N PHE A 21 -8.35 -6.37 3.14
CA PHE A 21 -9.69 -5.81 3.13
C PHE A 21 -10.73 -6.94 3.07
N ALA A 22 -11.77 -6.87 3.90
CA ALA A 22 -12.88 -7.83 3.85
C ALA A 22 -13.68 -7.71 2.53
N ASP A 23 -13.73 -6.50 1.98
CA ASP A 23 -14.23 -6.23 0.63
C ASP A 23 -13.05 -6.00 -0.30
N GLY A 24 -12.80 -6.95 -1.21
CA GLY A 24 -11.71 -6.87 -2.18
C GLY A 24 -11.78 -5.64 -3.10
N SER A 25 -12.97 -5.06 -3.32
CA SER A 25 -13.09 -3.83 -4.12
C SER A 25 -12.35 -2.64 -3.49
N LYS A 26 -12.19 -2.66 -2.15
CA LYS A 26 -11.49 -1.62 -1.39
C LYS A 26 -9.98 -1.73 -1.45
N ALA A 27 -9.43 -2.85 -1.93
CA ALA A 27 -7.98 -3.01 -2.09
C ALA A 27 -7.39 -2.00 -3.09
N TRP A 28 -8.13 -1.66 -4.14
CA TRP A 28 -7.72 -0.64 -5.13
C TRP A 28 -7.67 0.77 -4.52
N GLU A 29 -8.71 1.15 -3.77
CA GLU A 29 -8.76 2.42 -3.02
C GLU A 29 -7.62 2.49 -1.99
N GLY A 30 -7.36 1.38 -1.28
CA GLY A 30 -6.26 1.25 -0.33
C GLY A 30 -4.89 1.41 -0.98
N LYS A 31 -4.67 0.79 -2.15
CA LYS A 31 -3.45 0.98 -2.94
C LYS A 31 -3.26 2.44 -3.33
N ASP A 32 -4.30 3.10 -3.85
CA ASP A 32 -4.20 4.52 -4.24
C ASP A 32 -3.91 5.44 -3.06
N PHE A 33 -4.45 5.13 -1.88
CA PHE A 33 -4.13 5.83 -0.64
C PHE A 33 -2.67 5.62 -0.22
N LEU A 34 -2.20 4.37 -0.20
CA LEU A 34 -0.84 4.01 0.19
C LEU A 34 0.21 4.63 -0.75
N LEU A 35 -0.04 4.64 -2.05
CA LEU A 35 0.89 5.24 -3.03
C LEU A 35 1.05 6.75 -2.91
N LYS A 36 0.18 7.44 -2.15
CA LYS A 36 0.32 8.86 -1.82
C LYS A 36 1.11 9.11 -0.54
N GLN A 37 1.43 8.07 0.24
CA GLN A 37 2.14 8.23 1.49
C GLN A 37 3.64 8.37 1.24
N PRO A 38 4.32 9.34 1.87
CA PRO A 38 5.74 9.62 1.61
C PRO A 38 6.68 8.48 2.04
N GLN A 39 6.23 7.60 2.94
CA GLN A 39 7.02 6.49 3.46
C GLN A 39 6.86 5.19 2.68
N VAL A 40 5.86 5.11 1.78
CA VAL A 40 5.61 3.88 1.02
C VAL A 40 6.57 3.82 -0.17
N SER A 41 7.39 2.77 -0.19
CA SER A 41 8.31 2.47 -1.30
C SER A 41 7.62 1.72 -2.43
N GLU A 42 6.80 0.73 -2.08
CA GLU A 42 6.10 -0.11 -3.05
C GLU A 42 4.77 -0.60 -2.47
N VAL A 43 3.76 -0.71 -3.32
CA VAL A 43 2.54 -1.48 -3.03
C VAL A 43 2.44 -2.61 -4.02
N SER A 44 2.20 -3.83 -3.53
CA SER A 44 1.89 -5.00 -4.37
C SER A 44 0.40 -5.33 -4.28
N LEU A 45 -0.28 -5.47 -5.42
CA LEU A 45 -1.69 -5.83 -5.50
C LEU A 45 -1.95 -6.70 -6.75
N GLU A 46 -2.62 -7.85 -6.58
CA GLU A 46 -2.95 -8.79 -7.66
C GLU A 46 -1.74 -9.19 -8.55
N GLY A 47 -0.58 -9.42 -7.92
CA GLY A 47 0.65 -9.78 -8.63
C GLY A 47 1.33 -8.62 -9.38
N ARG A 48 0.79 -7.39 -9.27
CA ARG A 48 1.40 -6.18 -9.84
C ARG A 48 2.06 -5.35 -8.75
N GLN A 49 3.23 -4.78 -9.06
CA GLN A 49 3.97 -3.88 -8.18
C GLN A 49 3.78 -2.43 -8.63
N TYR A 50 3.58 -1.54 -7.67
CA TYR A 50 3.35 -0.12 -7.89
C TYR A 50 4.38 0.70 -7.09
N PRO A 51 5.27 1.47 -7.75
CA PRO A 51 6.27 2.26 -7.04
C PRO A 51 5.64 3.45 -6.33
N GLY A 52 5.82 3.51 -5.01
CA GLY A 52 5.39 4.57 -4.12
C GLY A 52 6.33 5.78 -4.11
N LEU A 53 5.99 6.78 -3.30
CA LEU A 53 6.74 8.04 -3.24
C LEU A 53 8.16 7.87 -2.69
N ALA A 54 8.36 6.99 -1.70
CA ALA A 54 9.69 6.77 -1.12
C ALA A 54 10.67 6.18 -2.15
N PHE A 55 10.19 5.30 -3.04
CA PHE A 55 11.00 4.74 -4.12
C PHE A 55 11.39 5.82 -5.14
N ARG A 56 10.45 6.69 -5.52
CA ARG A 56 10.72 7.79 -6.47
C ARG A 56 11.67 8.83 -5.89
N LYS A 57 11.57 9.11 -4.59
CA LYS A 57 12.47 10.03 -3.89
C LYS A 57 13.91 9.48 -3.90
N LYS A 58 14.09 8.21 -3.50
CA LYS A 58 15.41 7.55 -3.54
C LYS A 58 16.02 7.57 -4.95
N LYS A 59 15.23 7.24 -5.97
CA LYS A 59 15.68 7.27 -7.37
C LYS A 59 16.11 8.66 -7.85
N LYS A 60 15.51 9.73 -7.31
CA LYS A 60 15.87 11.11 -7.63
C LYS A 60 17.14 11.57 -6.90
N GLU A 61 17.38 11.08 -5.69
CA GLU A 61 18.57 11.41 -4.89
C GLU A 61 19.83 10.66 -5.38
N GLU A 62 19.65 9.50 -6.03
CA GLU A 62 20.73 8.73 -6.64
C GLU A 62 21.16 9.25 -8.03
N LEU A 63 20.48 10.25 -8.59
CA LEU A 63 20.77 10.87 -9.89
C LEU A 63 21.37 12.26 -9.74
#